data_AF-A0A9E1M0J9-F1
#
_entry.id   AF-A0A9E1M0J9-F1
#
_cell.length_a   1.000
_cell.length_b   1.000
_cell.length_c   1.000
_cell.angle_alpha   90.00
_cell.angle_beta   90.00
_cell.angle_gamma   90.00
#
_symmetry.space_group_name_H-M   'P 1'
#
loop_
_entity.id
_entity.type
_entity.pdbx_description
1 polymer ?
#
loop_
_entity_poly.entity_id
_entity_poly.type
_entity_poly.pdbx_seq_one_letter_code
_entity_poly.pdbx_strand_id
1 'polypeptide(L)'
;MKREPRQRPIKDERDQQIETGARSYALEWVIAVTQVLTVMCLVKGNSAWKGCLSILFFGIAFALFYQYGEYQEKPFRQVGIVFLIAGIVLLVWFGITG
;
A
#
# COMPACT_ATOMS: atom_id res chain seq x y z
N MET A 1 23.14 21.74 32.32
CA MET A 1 22.35 22.68 31.49
C MET A 1 21.16 21.94 30.90
N LYS A 2 19.93 22.23 31.34
CA LYS A 2 18.71 21.72 30.71
C LYS A 2 18.61 22.36 29.33
N ARG A 3 18.68 21.56 28.26
CA ARG A 3 18.41 22.04 26.90
C ARG A 3 16.90 22.25 26.79
N GLU A 4 16.45 23.49 26.79
CA GLU A 4 15.07 23.79 26.42
C GLU A 4 14.85 23.31 24.97
N PRO A 5 13.74 22.60 24.67
CA PRO A 5 13.43 22.24 23.30
C PRO A 5 13.19 23.54 22.54
N ARG A 6 14.08 23.89 21.59
CA ARG A 6 13.85 25.00 20.66
C ARG A 6 12.52 24.75 19.96
N GLN A 7 11.50 25.57 20.24
CA GLN A 7 10.30 25.63 19.42
C GLN A 7 10.73 26.00 18.00
N ARG A 8 10.52 25.08 17.06
CA ARG A 8 10.76 25.33 15.62
C ARG A 8 9.41 25.64 14.98
N PRO A 9 9.20 26.86 14.46
CA PRO A 9 7.90 27.26 13.91
C PRO A 9 7.74 26.98 12.41
N ILE A 10 8.77 26.44 11.73
CA ILE A 10 8.82 26.36 10.27
C ILE A 10 9.09 24.92 9.87
N LYS A 11 8.24 24.42 8.96
CA LYS A 11 8.38 23.09 8.35
C LYS A 11 9.55 23.14 7.37
N ASP A 12 10.60 22.37 7.65
CA ASP A 12 11.81 22.30 6.84
C ASP A 12 11.81 21.02 5.97
N GLU A 13 12.76 20.89 5.04
CA GLU A 13 12.95 19.66 4.22
C GLU A 13 13.09 18.38 5.06
N ARG A 14 13.65 18.48 6.29
CA ARG A 14 13.72 17.36 7.23
C ARG A 14 12.34 16.88 7.67
N ASP A 15 11.41 17.81 7.88
CA ASP A 15 10.05 17.46 8.29
C ASP A 15 9.31 16.77 7.15
N GLN A 16 9.60 17.14 5.89
CA GLN A 16 9.12 16.39 4.72
C GLN A 16 9.68 14.96 4.68
N GLN A 17 10.98 14.77 4.93
CA GLN A 17 11.57 13.43 4.98
C GLN A 17 10.99 12.57 6.12
N ILE A 18 10.78 13.17 7.30
CA ILE A 18 10.14 12.50 8.45
C ILE A 18 8.70 12.11 8.10
N GLU A 19 7.94 13.00 7.47
CA GLU A 19 6.57 12.74 7.05
C GLU A 19 6.49 11.63 5.99
N THR A 20 7.34 11.66 4.97
CA THR A 20 7.44 10.60 3.97
C THR A 20 7.84 9.27 4.60
N GLY A 21 8.83 9.27 5.50
CA GLY A 21 9.25 8.08 6.23
C GLY A 21 8.14 7.50 7.11
N ALA A 22 7.44 8.35 7.86
CA ALA A 22 6.30 7.94 8.68
C ALA A 22 5.17 7.37 7.84
N ARG A 23 4.86 7.97 6.69
CA ARG A 23 3.86 7.47 5.74
C ARG A 23 4.26 6.11 5.16
N SER A 24 5.53 5.93 4.79
CA SER A 24 6.05 4.65 4.31
C SER A 24 5.90 3.57 5.37
N TYR A 25 6.34 3.85 6.59
CA TYR A 25 6.28 2.90 7.70
C TYR A 25 4.83 2.52 8.04
N ALA A 26 3.91 3.49 8.06
CA ALA A 26 2.50 3.22 8.28
C ALA A 26 1.92 2.30 7.20
N LEU A 27 2.26 2.53 5.92
CA LEU A 27 1.83 1.68 4.81
C LEU A 27 2.39 0.25 4.93
N GLU A 28 3.67 0.10 5.30
CA GLU A 28 4.29 -1.21 5.54
C GLU A 28 3.58 -2.00 6.64
N TRP A 29 3.24 -1.34 7.75
CA TRP A 29 2.47 -1.97 8.83
C TRP A 29 1.07 -2.37 8.41
N VAL A 30 0.37 -1.51 7.66
CA VAL A 30 -0.96 -1.84 7.12
C VAL A 30 -0.87 -3.05 6.21
N ILE A 31 0.11 -3.10 5.31
CA ILE A 31 0.35 -4.25 4.41
C ILE A 31 0.60 -5.52 5.23
N ALA A 32 1.48 -5.47 6.24
CA ALA A 32 1.80 -6.61 7.08
C ALA A 32 0.55 -7.14 7.81
N VAL A 33 -0.24 -6.25 8.42
CA VAL A 33 -1.47 -6.62 9.12
C VAL A 33 -2.51 -7.18 8.13
N THR A 34 -2.68 -6.57 6.95
CA THR A 34 -3.57 -7.09 5.91
C THR A 34 -3.13 -8.47 5.42
N GLN A 35 -1.82 -8.74 5.29
CA GLN A 35 -1.32 -10.05 4.91
C GLN A 35 -1.60 -11.11 5.99
N VAL A 36 -1.36 -10.79 7.27
CA VAL A 36 -1.70 -11.69 8.39
C VAL A 36 -3.20 -12.00 8.39
N LEU A 37 -4.05 -10.98 8.22
CA LEU A 37 -5.49 -11.16 8.13
C LEU A 37 -5.89 -12.01 6.92
N THR A 38 -5.26 -11.79 5.77
CA THR A 38 -5.50 -12.56 4.53
C THR A 38 -5.23 -14.05 4.76
N VAL A 39 -4.09 -14.39 5.38
CA VAL A 39 -3.75 -15.77 5.72
C VAL A 39 -4.74 -16.35 6.72
N MET A 40 -5.15 -15.59 7.72
CA MET A 40 -6.16 -16.03 8.70
C MET A 40 -7.50 -16.34 8.02
N CYS A 41 -7.97 -15.48 7.13
CA CYS A 41 -9.19 -15.70 6.35
C CYS A 41 -9.08 -16.94 5.44
N LEU A 42 -7.92 -17.16 4.83
CA LEU A 42 -7.64 -18.33 4.01
C LEU A 42 -7.70 -19.62 4.83
N VAL A 43 -7.05 -19.67 5.99
CA VAL A 43 -7.06 -20.83 6.90
C VAL A 43 -8.47 -21.12 7.41
N LYS A 44 -9.27 -20.09 7.66
CA LYS A 44 -10.69 -20.23 8.08
C LYS A 44 -11.64 -20.59 6.93
N GLY A 45 -11.15 -20.72 5.70
CA GLY A 45 -11.97 -20.99 4.52
C GLY A 45 -12.92 -19.84 4.13
N ASN A 46 -12.73 -18.64 4.67
CA ASN A 46 -13.59 -17.49 4.38
C ASN A 46 -13.11 -16.78 3.11
N SER A 47 -13.99 -16.61 2.12
CA SER A 47 -13.72 -15.92 0.85
C SER A 47 -13.13 -14.51 0.99
N ALA A 48 -13.23 -13.86 2.16
CA ALA A 48 -12.64 -12.55 2.46
C ALA A 48 -11.14 -12.43 2.15
N TRP A 49 -10.37 -13.53 2.15
CA TRP A 49 -8.95 -13.50 1.75
C TRP A 49 -8.78 -13.01 0.31
N LYS A 50 -9.73 -13.30 -0.58
CA LYS A 50 -9.73 -12.87 -1.98
C LYS A 50 -9.89 -11.35 -2.09
N GLY A 51 -10.80 -10.78 -1.29
CA GLY A 51 -11.01 -9.34 -1.18
C GLY A 51 -9.78 -8.61 -0.61
N CYS A 52 -9.18 -9.16 0.45
CA CYS A 52 -7.95 -8.60 1.02
C CYS A 52 -6.79 -8.61 0.01
N LEU A 53 -6.61 -9.71 -0.71
CA LEU A 53 -5.57 -9.86 -1.73
C LEU A 53 -5.83 -8.94 -2.94
N SER A 54 -7.09 -8.74 -3.33
CA SER A 54 -7.48 -7.78 -4.37
C SER A 54 -7.06 -6.35 -4.01
N ILE A 55 -7.33 -5.92 -2.78
CA ILE A 55 -6.94 -4.59 -2.29
C ILE A 55 -5.42 -4.41 -2.30
N LEU A 56 -4.65 -5.44 -1.92
CA LEU A 56 -3.19 -5.40 -1.99
C LEU A 56 -2.68 -5.20 -3.42
N PHE A 57 -3.26 -5.90 -4.40
CA PHE A 57 -2.87 -5.71 -5.81
C PHE A 57 -3.26 -4.33 -6.34
N PHE A 58 -4.39 -3.77 -5.93
CA PHE A 58 -4.72 -2.37 -6.25
C PHE A 58 -3.72 -1.40 -5.65
N GLY A 59 -3.33 -1.60 -4.38
CA GLY A 59 -2.30 -0.81 -3.73
C GLY A 59 -0.97 -0.80 -4.50
N ILE A 60 -0.51 -1.98 -4.94
CA ILE A 60 0.71 -2.12 -5.74
C ILE A 60 0.55 -1.44 -7.12
N ALA A 61 -0.56 -1.69 -7.81
CA ALA A 61 -0.82 -1.10 -9.13
C ALA A 61 -0.82 0.43 -9.08
N PHE A 62 -1.52 1.02 -8.11
CA PHE A 62 -1.55 2.47 -7.94
C PHE A 62 -0.21 3.02 -7.48
N ALA A 63 0.52 2.35 -6.58
CA ALA A 63 1.87 2.75 -6.22
C ALA A 63 2.78 2.79 -7.46
N LEU A 64 2.72 1.78 -8.32
CA LEU A 64 3.48 1.76 -9.57
C LEU A 64 3.07 2.88 -10.53
N PHE A 65 1.78 3.18 -10.65
CA PHE A 65 1.32 4.27 -11.52
C PHE A 65 1.67 5.66 -11.00
N TYR A 66 1.52 5.91 -9.70
CA TYR A 66 1.79 7.22 -9.10
C TYR A 66 3.27 7.49 -8.89
N GLN A 67 4.04 6.49 -8.43
CA GLN A 67 5.47 6.66 -8.14
C GLN A 67 6.34 6.65 -9.39
N TYR A 68 5.97 5.87 -10.43
CA TYR A 68 6.75 5.75 -11.67
C TYR A 68 6.13 6.47 -12.87
N GLY A 69 4.95 7.09 -12.70
CA GLY A 69 4.38 8.00 -13.70
C GLY A 69 5.29 9.20 -13.98
N GLU A 70 6.06 9.63 -12.97
CA GLU A 70 6.99 10.76 -13.04
C GLU A 70 8.23 10.47 -13.90
N TYR A 71 8.66 9.20 -13.96
CA TYR A 71 9.84 8.76 -14.73
C TYR A 71 9.49 8.21 -16.14
N GLN A 72 8.20 8.16 -16.52
CA GLN A 72 7.72 7.69 -17.85
C GLN A 72 8.26 6.29 -18.26
N GLU A 73 8.64 5.47 -17.31
CA GLU A 73 9.22 4.16 -17.59
C GLU A 73 8.12 3.15 -17.96
N LYS A 74 8.09 2.79 -19.25
CA LYS A 74 7.15 1.82 -19.85
C LYS A 74 7.01 0.49 -19.08
N PRO A 75 8.06 -0.15 -18.53
CA PRO A 75 7.90 -1.44 -17.85
C PRO A 75 7.07 -1.36 -16.56
N PHE A 76 7.25 -0.32 -15.74
CA PHE A 76 6.49 -0.18 -14.49
C PHE A 76 4.99 -0.01 -14.74
N ARG A 77 4.63 0.68 -15.82
CA ARG A 77 3.23 0.80 -16.25
C ARG A 77 2.64 -0.55 -16.68
N GLN A 78 3.40 -1.40 -17.39
CA GLN A 78 2.92 -2.74 -17.76
C GLN A 78 2.71 -3.61 -16.52
N VAL A 79 3.67 -3.60 -15.59
CA VAL A 79 3.56 -4.36 -14.33
C VAL A 79 2.35 -3.87 -13.51
N GLY A 80 2.13 -2.56 -13.41
CA GLY A 80 0.96 -2.00 -12.75
C GLY A 80 -0.36 -2.44 -13.38
N ILE A 81 -0.45 -2.53 -14.72
CA ILE A 81 -1.64 -3.03 -15.43
C ILE A 81 -1.89 -4.51 -15.11
N VAL A 82 -0.85 -5.34 -15.05
CA VAL A 82 -0.98 -6.75 -14.68
C VAL A 82 -1.54 -6.89 -13.26
N PHE A 83 -0.99 -6.14 -12.31
CA PHE A 83 -1.51 -6.13 -10.93
C PHE A 83 -2.95 -5.60 -10.86
N LEU A 84 -3.29 -4.59 -11.66
CA LEU A 84 -4.65 -4.06 -11.72
C LEU A 84 -5.65 -5.13 -12.19
N ILE A 85 -5.32 -5.86 -13.27
CA ILE A 85 -6.16 -6.94 -13.79
C ILE A 85 -6.30 -8.06 -12.76
N ALA A 86 -5.21 -8.47 -12.11
CA ALA A 86 -5.25 -9.49 -11.06
C ALA A 86 -6.15 -9.06 -9.89
N GLY A 87 -6.07 -7.80 -9.47
CA GLY A 87 -6.94 -7.20 -8.45
C GLY A 87 -8.41 -7.27 -8.84
N ILE A 88 -8.77 -6.88 -10.07
CA ILE A 88 -10.15 -6.95 -10.59
C ILE A 88 -10.68 -8.38 -10.60
N VAL A 89 -9.90 -9.33 -11.12
CA VAL A 89 -10.29 -10.75 -11.18
C VAL A 89 -10.59 -11.29 -9.78
N LEU A 90 -9.72 -11.00 -8.81
CA LEU A 90 -9.95 -11.40 -7.41
C LEU A 90 -11.15 -10.71 -6.78
N LEU A 91 -11.41 -9.43 -7.11
CA LEU A 91 -12.56 -8.70 -6.60
C LEU A 91 -13.87 -9.29 -7.13
N VAL A 92 -13.93 -9.59 -8.43
CA VAL A 92 -15.08 -10.22 -9.07
C VAL A 92 -15.30 -11.61 -8.47
N TRP A 93 -14.23 -12.40 -8.31
CA TRP A 93 -14.32 -13.70 -7.65
C TRP A 93 -14.86 -13.56 -6.22
N PHE A 94 -14.34 -12.60 -5.45
CA PHE A 94 -14.82 -12.31 -4.11
C PHE A 94 -16.32 -11.96 -4.12
N GLY A 95 -16.78 -11.11 -5.04
CA GLY A 95 -18.21 -10.76 -5.14
C GLY A 95 -19.13 -11.93 -5.50
N ILE A 96 -18.64 -12.94 -6.22
CA ILE A 96 -19.42 -14.14 -6.58
C ILE A 96 -19.44 -15.18 -5.43
N THR A 97 -18.38 -15.25 -4.64
CA THR A 97 -18.17 -16.32 -3.63
C THR A 97 -18.20 -15.85 -2.19
N GLY A 98 -18.41 -14.55 -1.98
CA GLY A 98 -18.49 -13.89 -0.68
C GLY A 98 -19.86 -13.99 -0.07
#